data_AF-A0A1R3HCH4-F1
#
_entry.id   AF-A0A1R3HCH4-F1
#
_cell.length_a   1.000
_cell.length_b   1.000
_cell.length_c   1.000
_cell.angle_alpha   90.00
_cell.angle_beta   90.00
_cell.angle_gamma   90.00
#
_symmetry.space_group_name_H-M   'P 1'
#
loop_
_entity.id
_entity.type
_entity.pdbx_description
1 polymer ?
#
loop_
_entity_poly.entity_id
_entity_poly.type
_entity_poly.pdbx_seq_one_letter_code
_entity_poly.pdbx_strand_id
1 'polypeptide(L)'
;MQVATEKRSTEKETKNDQYLYGVGSWNSKDMTKNAVLVFIPMPGMGHFLSMVNVAKLLMDLNSNLSSAVLFNNSNPDPSVSTEFDSIIATTASARIKFINLPPPPFDKDVPFFKSLANFGRSQKPSIVEAVTNIVRSVPGSPQLAG
;
A
#
# COMPACT_ATOMS: atom_id res chain seq x y z
N MET A 1 -4.83 -70.70 41.27
CA MET A 1 -3.92 -69.64 41.75
C MET A 1 -3.56 -68.75 40.56
N GLN A 2 -3.59 -67.45 40.79
CA GLN A 2 -3.52 -66.24 39.92
C GLN A 2 -2.76 -66.31 38.56
N VAL A 3 -3.33 -65.77 37.47
CA VAL A 3 -3.05 -64.46 36.76
C VAL A 3 -1.79 -64.56 35.86
N ALA A 4 -1.75 -64.24 34.56
CA ALA A 4 -2.03 -62.99 33.83
C ALA A 4 -2.15 -63.28 32.30
N THR A 5 -3.21 -62.90 31.59
CA THR A 5 -3.35 -61.74 30.66
C THR A 5 -2.19 -61.44 29.71
N GLU A 6 -2.44 -61.55 28.40
CA GLU A 6 -2.00 -60.56 27.40
C GLU A 6 -2.99 -60.51 26.21
N LYS A 7 -3.48 -59.30 25.91
CA LYS A 7 -4.34 -58.97 24.77
C LYS A 7 -3.46 -58.50 23.60
N ARG A 8 -3.72 -58.96 22.38
CA ARG A 8 -3.33 -58.25 21.15
C ARG A 8 -4.57 -58.07 20.28
N SER A 9 -5.16 -56.89 20.35
CA SER A 9 -6.30 -56.49 19.52
C SER A 9 -5.80 -55.86 18.22
N THR A 10 -6.44 -56.32 17.15
CA THR A 10 -6.24 -56.02 15.75
C THR A 10 -6.55 -54.57 15.39
N GLU A 11 -5.67 -54.03 14.56
CA GLU A 11 -5.85 -52.99 13.56
C GLU A 11 -7.28 -52.89 12.99
N LYS A 12 -7.87 -51.69 13.04
CA LYS A 12 -8.91 -51.23 12.12
C LYS A 12 -8.72 -49.76 11.79
N GLU A 13 -8.71 -49.52 10.49
CA GLU A 13 -8.52 -48.28 9.77
C GLU A 13 -9.80 -47.40 9.75
N THR A 14 -9.58 -46.09 9.55
CA THR A 14 -10.49 -45.04 9.08
C THR A 14 -11.60 -44.51 10.03
N LYS A 15 -11.41 -43.26 10.49
CA LYS A 15 -12.27 -42.10 10.13
C LYS A 15 -11.85 -40.82 10.86
N ASN A 16 -11.68 -39.76 10.07
CA ASN A 16 -11.99 -38.35 10.36
C ASN A 16 -11.23 -37.62 11.47
N ASP A 17 -10.06 -37.07 11.11
CA ASP A 17 -9.49 -35.87 11.76
C ASP A 17 -9.25 -34.73 10.73
N GLN A 18 -10.24 -34.50 9.85
CA GLN A 18 -10.49 -33.12 9.41
C GLN A 18 -11.08 -32.38 10.63
N TYR A 19 -10.69 -31.12 10.83
CA TYR A 19 -11.08 -30.22 11.93
C TYR A 19 -10.21 -30.22 13.20
N LEU A 20 -8.93 -29.86 13.09
CA LEU A 20 -8.23 -29.13 14.18
C LEU A 20 -7.35 -28.01 13.61
N TYR A 21 -7.92 -26.80 13.57
CA TYR A 21 -7.17 -25.55 13.45
C TYR A 21 -6.61 -25.18 14.84
N GLY A 22 -5.29 -25.04 14.99
CA GLY A 22 -4.71 -24.55 16.25
C GLY A 22 -3.18 -24.53 16.33
N VAL A 23 -2.61 -23.35 16.05
CA VAL A 23 -1.35 -22.81 16.61
C VAL A 23 -0.05 -23.54 16.23
N GLY A 24 0.35 -23.43 14.95
CA GLY A 24 1.75 -23.54 14.57
C GLY A 24 2.49 -22.22 14.86
N SER A 25 3.60 -22.27 15.59
CA SER A 25 4.52 -21.15 15.76
C SER A 25 5.06 -20.72 14.40
N TRP A 26 4.69 -19.53 13.95
CA TRP A 26 5.18 -18.99 12.68
C TRP A 26 6.65 -18.60 12.83
N ASN A 27 7.51 -19.28 12.09
CA ASN A 27 8.91 -18.91 11.96
C ASN A 27 8.98 -17.53 11.29
N SER A 28 9.55 -16.53 11.95
CA SER A 28 9.59 -15.12 11.49
C SER A 28 10.28 -14.90 10.13
N LYS A 29 10.85 -15.95 9.52
CA LYS A 29 11.61 -15.88 8.26
C LYS A 29 10.73 -15.86 7.01
N ASP A 30 9.47 -16.32 7.09
CA ASP A 30 8.57 -16.43 5.91
C ASP A 30 7.42 -15.43 5.90
N MET A 31 7.49 -14.39 6.75
CA MET A 31 6.60 -13.24 6.59
C MET A 31 7.19 -12.39 5.45
N THR A 32 6.69 -12.57 4.23
CA THR A 32 6.97 -11.64 3.13
C THR A 32 6.58 -10.25 3.62
N LYS A 33 7.59 -9.46 3.99
CA LYS A 33 7.40 -8.09 4.43
C LYS A 33 6.87 -7.32 3.23
N ASN A 34 5.57 -7.06 3.24
CA ASN A 34 4.97 -6.21 2.23
C ASN A 34 5.54 -4.80 2.42
N ALA A 35 6.31 -4.33 1.44
CA ALA A 35 6.83 -2.97 1.46
C ALA A 35 5.87 -2.06 0.70
N VAL A 36 5.69 -0.85 1.23
CA VAL A 36 4.87 0.18 0.58
C VAL A 36 5.78 1.25 0.02
N LEU A 37 5.69 1.49 -1.28
CA LEU A 37 6.40 2.55 -1.97
C LEU A 37 5.47 3.76 -2.16
N VAL A 38 5.90 4.94 -1.69
CA VAL A 38 5.14 6.18 -1.85
C VAL A 38 5.83 7.05 -2.90
N PHE A 39 5.11 7.36 -3.99
CA PHE A 39 5.56 8.27 -5.03
C PHE A 39 5.04 9.68 -4.76
N ILE A 40 5.94 10.66 -4.83
CA ILE A 40 5.64 12.08 -4.64
C ILE A 40 6.05 12.81 -5.94
N PRO A 41 5.20 12.79 -6.97
CA PRO A 41 5.48 13.47 -8.23
C PRO A 41 5.50 14.99 -8.02
N MET A 42 6.28 15.68 -8.86
CA MET A 42 6.08 17.10 -9.07
C MET A 42 4.72 17.37 -9.73
N PRO A 43 4.09 18.53 -9.50
CA PRO A 43 2.87 18.92 -10.20
C PRO A 43 3.01 18.84 -11.72
N GLY A 44 1.93 18.44 -12.38
CA GLY A 44 1.84 18.35 -13.84
C GLY A 44 1.58 16.92 -14.34
N MET A 45 0.85 16.84 -15.47
CA MET A 45 0.36 15.57 -15.99
C MET A 45 1.48 14.61 -16.40
N GLY A 46 2.54 15.13 -17.04
CA GLY A 46 3.68 14.31 -17.47
C GLY A 46 4.45 13.66 -16.31
N HIS A 47 4.65 14.39 -15.21
CA HIS A 47 5.27 13.84 -14.00
C HIS A 47 4.38 12.80 -13.32
N PHE A 48 3.07 13.04 -13.27
CA PHE A 48 2.11 12.09 -12.72
C PHE A 48 2.09 10.79 -13.52
N LEU A 49 1.83 10.85 -14.82
CA LEU A 49 1.75 9.67 -15.68
C LEU A 49 3.05 8.84 -15.66
N SER A 50 4.20 9.51 -15.64
CA SER A 50 5.50 8.83 -15.54
C SER A 50 5.63 8.03 -14.24
N MET A 51 5.24 8.60 -13.09
CA MET A 51 5.29 7.89 -11.81
C MET A 51 4.28 6.74 -11.74
N VAL A 52 3.10 6.90 -12.37
CA VAL A 52 2.12 5.81 -12.49
C VAL A 52 2.68 4.63 -13.28
N ASN A 53 3.35 4.90 -14.40
CA ASN A 53 3.97 3.86 -15.21
C ASN A 53 5.10 3.14 -14.46
N VAL A 54 5.92 3.87 -13.71
CA VAL A 54 6.96 3.28 -12.86
C VAL A 54 6.33 2.44 -11.73
N ALA A 55 5.29 2.93 -11.09
CA ALA A 55 4.56 2.19 -10.06
C ALA A 55 4.04 0.86 -10.60
N LYS A 56 3.37 0.89 -11.76
CA LYS A 56 2.86 -0.31 -12.44
C LYS A 56 3.98 -1.31 -12.72
N LEU A 57 5.08 -0.86 -13.33
CA LEU A 57 6.22 -1.71 -13.64
C LEU A 57 6.78 -2.39 -12.37
N LEU A 58 6.94 -1.65 -11.27
CA LEU A 58 7.45 -2.24 -10.02
C LEU A 58 6.46 -3.23 -9.38
N MET A 59 5.15 -3.00 -9.50
CA MET A 59 4.14 -3.94 -9.00
C MET A 59 4.10 -5.24 -9.81
N ASP A 60 4.39 -5.16 -11.11
CA ASP A 60 4.46 -6.32 -11.99
C ASP A 60 5.74 -7.14 -11.73
N LEU A 61 6.84 -6.47 -11.37
CA LEU A 61 8.13 -7.12 -11.07
C LEU A 61 8.20 -7.78 -9.68
N ASN A 62 7.41 -7.31 -8.70
CA ASN A 62 7.49 -7.81 -7.34
C ASN A 62 6.12 -7.88 -6.66
N SER A 63 5.68 -9.10 -6.34
CA SER A 63 4.39 -9.35 -5.68
C SER A 63 4.32 -8.83 -4.25
N ASN A 64 5.46 -8.60 -3.59
CA ASN A 64 5.53 -8.14 -2.20
C ASN A 64 5.57 -6.60 -2.09
N LEU A 65 5.40 -5.89 -3.20
CA LEU A 65 5.28 -4.43 -3.20
C LEU A 65 3.82 -4.01 -3.32
N SER A 66 3.49 -2.95 -2.60
CA SER A 66 2.34 -2.10 -2.86
C SER A 66 2.82 -0.67 -3.08
N SER A 67 2.03 0.14 -3.75
CA SER A 67 2.36 1.54 -3.99
C SER A 67 1.21 2.48 -3.70
N ALA A 68 1.59 3.70 -3.31
CA ALA A 68 0.69 4.84 -3.24
C ALA A 68 1.30 5.97 -4.08
N VAL A 69 0.53 6.50 -5.02
CA VAL A 69 0.90 7.69 -5.79
C VAL A 69 0.15 8.88 -5.20
N LEU A 70 0.89 9.79 -4.58
CA LEU A 70 0.35 11.06 -4.13
C LEU A 70 0.17 11.95 -5.35
N PHE A 71 -0.92 12.69 -5.43
CA PHE A 71 -1.13 13.66 -6.49
C PHE A 71 -1.97 14.81 -5.97
N ASN A 72 -2.08 15.85 -6.76
CA ASN A 72 -2.95 16.97 -6.44
C ASN A 72 -3.61 17.44 -7.73
N ASN A 73 -4.94 17.32 -7.76
CA ASN A 73 -5.75 17.82 -8.85
C ASN A 73 -6.20 19.27 -8.58
N SER A 74 -5.25 20.22 -8.67
CA SER A 74 -5.52 21.66 -8.51
C SER A 74 -5.82 22.38 -9.82
N ASN A 75 -5.91 21.66 -10.95
CA ASN A 75 -6.02 22.33 -12.23
C ASN A 75 -7.42 22.93 -12.41
N PRO A 76 -7.53 24.23 -12.73
CA PRO A 76 -8.82 24.85 -13.00
C PRO A 76 -9.44 24.37 -14.32
N ASP A 77 -8.65 23.71 -15.16
CA ASP A 77 -9.10 23.13 -16.42
C ASP A 77 -9.74 21.74 -16.19
N PRO A 78 -11.06 21.58 -16.48
CA PRO A 78 -11.77 20.33 -16.28
C PRO A 78 -11.32 19.19 -17.20
N SER A 79 -10.66 19.51 -18.32
CA SER A 79 -10.11 18.48 -19.21
C SER A 79 -8.96 17.74 -18.54
N VAL A 80 -8.08 18.48 -17.85
CA VAL A 80 -6.95 17.92 -17.12
C VAL A 80 -7.43 17.09 -15.93
N SER A 81 -8.44 17.56 -15.19
CA SER A 81 -9.00 16.78 -14.09
C SER A 81 -9.59 15.44 -14.56
N THR A 82 -10.29 15.45 -15.70
CA THR A 82 -10.85 14.24 -16.32
C THR A 82 -9.74 13.26 -16.74
N GLU A 83 -8.60 13.77 -17.20
CA GLU A 83 -7.45 12.95 -17.57
C GLU A 83 -6.85 12.23 -16.35
N PHE A 84 -6.68 12.92 -15.22
CA PHE A 84 -6.28 12.30 -13.96
C PHE A 84 -7.24 11.18 -13.58
N ASP A 85 -8.54 11.45 -13.56
CA ASP A 85 -9.57 10.49 -13.17
C ASP A 85 -9.57 9.26 -14.09
N SER A 86 -9.38 9.45 -15.40
CA SER A 86 -9.27 8.35 -16.36
C SER A 86 -8.07 7.44 -16.09
N ILE A 87 -6.90 8.01 -15.83
CA ILE A 87 -5.69 7.24 -15.52
C ILE A 87 -5.82 6.51 -14.19
N ILE A 88 -6.40 7.17 -13.19
CA ILE A 88 -6.66 6.56 -11.89
C ILE A 88 -7.63 5.39 -12.04
N ALA A 89 -8.75 5.58 -12.75
CA ALA A 89 -9.75 4.54 -12.95
C ALA A 89 -9.18 3.31 -13.69
N THR A 90 -8.26 3.51 -14.63
CA THR A 90 -7.66 2.42 -15.41
C THR A 90 -6.48 1.74 -14.72
N THR A 91 -5.82 2.39 -13.77
CA THR A 91 -4.59 1.89 -13.14
C THR A 91 -4.75 1.49 -11.67
N ALA A 92 -5.75 2.03 -10.99
CA ALA A 92 -6.02 1.70 -9.60
C ALA A 92 -6.26 0.20 -9.44
N SER A 93 -5.69 -0.38 -8.39
CA SER A 93 -5.83 -1.80 -8.09
C SER A 93 -5.68 -2.04 -6.59
N ALA A 94 -5.79 -3.29 -6.16
CA ALA A 94 -5.54 -3.65 -4.76
C ALA A 94 -4.12 -3.24 -4.28
N ARG A 95 -3.15 -3.15 -5.20
CA ARG A 95 -1.73 -2.85 -4.90
C ARG A 95 -1.29 -1.45 -5.31
N ILE A 96 -2.07 -0.71 -6.08
CA ILE A 96 -1.76 0.67 -6.51
C ILE A 96 -2.89 1.58 -6.05
N LYS A 97 -2.59 2.42 -5.05
CA LYS A 97 -3.52 3.42 -4.52
C LYS A 97 -3.15 4.81 -5.00
N PHE A 98 -4.16 5.63 -5.20
CA PHE A 98 -4.01 7.05 -5.52
C PHE A 98 -4.54 7.88 -4.36
N ILE A 99 -3.77 8.88 -3.93
CA ILE A 99 -4.13 9.75 -2.81
C ILE A 99 -4.11 11.19 -3.30
N ASN A 100 -5.29 11.79 -3.37
CA ASN A 100 -5.44 13.20 -3.69
C ASN A 100 -5.08 14.03 -2.45
N LEU A 101 -4.07 14.87 -2.59
CA LEU A 101 -3.66 15.83 -1.58
C LEU A 101 -4.43 17.14 -1.78
N PRO A 102 -4.75 17.86 -0.70
CA PRO A 102 -5.40 19.15 -0.81
C PRO A 102 -4.51 20.13 -1.59
N PRO A 103 -5.10 20.98 -2.46
CA PRO A 103 -4.39 22.04 -3.15
C PRO A 103 -3.65 22.95 -2.15
N PRO A 104 -2.35 23.23 -2.34
CA PRO A 104 -1.75 24.32 -1.60
C PRO A 104 -2.30 25.65 -2.12
N PRO A 105 -2.20 26.73 -1.34
CA PRO A 105 -2.53 28.06 -1.83
C PRO A 105 -1.66 28.38 -3.07
N PHE A 106 -2.31 28.45 -4.23
CA PHE A 106 -1.66 28.82 -5.48
C PHE A 106 -1.70 30.34 -5.62
N ASP A 107 -0.54 30.97 -5.54
CA ASP A 107 -0.39 32.40 -5.81
C ASP A 107 0.02 32.59 -7.28
N LYS A 108 -0.94 33.07 -8.08
CA LYS A 108 -0.79 33.32 -9.51
C LYS A 108 0.19 34.45 -9.83
N ASP A 109 0.51 35.30 -8.86
CA ASP A 109 1.39 36.46 -9.03
C ASP A 109 2.87 36.10 -8.74
N VAL A 110 3.15 34.84 -8.42
CA VAL A 110 4.48 34.34 -8.08
C VAL A 110 5.13 33.63 -9.28
N PRO A 111 6.42 33.89 -9.57
CA PRO A 111 7.15 33.18 -10.63
C PRO A 111 7.06 31.66 -10.46
N PHE A 112 6.92 30.93 -11.58
CA PHE A 112 6.68 29.49 -11.60
C PHE A 112 7.60 28.68 -10.65
N PHE A 113 8.91 28.88 -10.72
CA PHE A 113 9.87 28.16 -9.86
C PHE A 113 9.70 28.48 -8.37
N LYS A 114 9.33 29.72 -8.02
CA LYS A 114 9.05 30.13 -6.65
C LYS A 114 7.71 29.57 -6.18
N SER A 115 6.72 29.49 -7.06
CA SER A 115 5.43 28.81 -6.82
C SER A 115 5.65 27.32 -6.55
N LEU A 116 6.49 26.64 -7.34
CA LEU A 116 6.85 25.24 -7.14
C LEU A 116 7.61 24.99 -5.81
N ALA A 117 8.52 25.88 -5.44
CA ALA A 117 9.19 25.79 -4.13
C ALA A 117 8.21 25.99 -2.96
N ASN A 118 7.27 26.93 -3.10
CA ASN A 118 6.22 27.16 -2.12
C ASN A 118 5.23 25.99 -2.04
N PHE A 119 4.91 25.37 -3.18
CA PHE A 119 4.13 24.14 -3.27
C PHE A 119 4.77 23.04 -2.43
N GLY A 120 6.06 22.76 -2.62
CA GLY A 120 6.76 21.74 -1.84
C GLY A 120 6.73 22.00 -0.32
N ARG A 121 6.93 23.26 0.09
CA ARG A 121 6.86 23.64 1.52
C ARG A 121 5.46 23.49 2.11
N SER A 122 4.44 23.94 1.38
CA SER A 122 3.05 23.93 1.84
C SER A 122 2.41 22.54 1.81
N GLN A 123 2.88 21.65 0.93
CA GLN A 123 2.40 20.27 0.83
C GLN A 123 3.03 19.32 1.85
N LYS A 124 4.17 19.70 2.45
CA LYS A 124 4.88 18.85 3.41
C LYS A 124 3.97 18.31 4.53
N PRO A 125 3.10 19.10 5.19
CA PRO A 125 2.20 18.57 6.23
C PRO A 125 1.25 17.51 5.68
N SER A 126 0.62 17.76 4.53
CA SER A 126 -0.31 16.83 3.89
C SER A 126 0.35 15.53 3.46
N ILE A 127 1.59 15.60 2.96
CA ILE A 127 2.40 14.41 2.63
C ILE A 127 2.69 13.60 3.89
N VAL A 128 3.11 14.25 4.98
CA VAL A 128 3.41 13.57 6.25
C VAL A 128 2.16 12.90 6.79
N GLU A 129 1.02 13.57 6.77
CA GLU A 129 -0.26 13.01 7.20
C GLU A 129 -0.66 11.79 6.35
N ALA A 130 -0.63 11.92 5.02
CA ALA A 130 -0.94 10.83 4.10
C ALA A 130 -0.04 9.61 4.32
N VAL A 131 1.28 9.82 4.43
CA VAL A 131 2.24 8.75 4.70
C VAL A 131 2.00 8.12 6.06
N THR A 132 1.72 8.92 7.09
CA THR A 132 1.43 8.39 8.43
C THR A 132 0.16 7.52 8.42
N ASN A 133 -0.87 7.92 7.66
CA ASN A 133 -2.09 7.12 7.51
C ASN A 133 -1.84 5.82 6.75
N ILE A 134 -0.99 5.84 5.71
CA ILE A 134 -0.53 4.61 5.04
C ILE A 134 0.16 3.69 6.05
N VAL A 135 1.14 4.20 6.80
CA VAL A 135 1.93 3.44 7.78
C VAL A 135 1.01 2.82 8.84
N ARG A 136 0.02 3.55 9.35
CA ARG A 136 -0.98 3.03 10.31
C ARG A 136 -1.88 1.95 9.72
N SER A 137 -2.16 2.01 8.42
CA SER A 137 -2.99 1.01 7.74
C SER A 137 -2.28 -0.33 7.48
N VAL A 138 -0.95 -0.38 7.65
CA VAL A 138 -0.15 -1.60 7.45
C VAL A 138 -0.10 -2.40 8.77
N PRO A 139 -0.60 -3.65 8.80
CA PRO A 139 -0.53 -4.49 9.99
C PRO A 139 0.91 -4.72 10.45
N GLY A 140 1.19 -4.50 11.74
CA GLY A 140 2.53 -4.70 12.32
C GLY A 140 3.51 -3.54 12.12
N SER A 141 3.05 -2.40 11.57
CA SER A 141 3.86 -1.21 11.42
C SER A 141 4.11 -0.51 12.78
N PRO A 142 5.35 -0.06 13.09
CA PRO A 142 5.62 0.66 14.33
C PRO A 142 4.79 1.95 14.40
N GLN A 143 4.10 2.16 15.52
CA GLN A 143 3.40 3.41 15.77
C GLN A 143 4.44 4.52 15.96
N LEU A 144 4.44 5.53 15.09
CA LEU A 144 5.31 6.70 15.24
C LEU A 144 4.77 7.54 16.40
N ALA A 145 5.47 7.50 17.54
CA ALA A 145 5.29 8.47 18.61
C ALA A 145 6.07 9.74 18.24
N GLY A 146 5.34 10.83 18.05
CA GLY A 146 5.87 12.16 17.75
C GLY A 146 4.80 13.20 18.01
#